data_AF-A0AAU3T063-F1
#
_entry.id   AF-A0AAU3T063-F1
#
_cell.length_a   1.000
_cell.length_b   1.000
_cell.length_c   1.000
_cell.angle_alpha   90.00
_cell.angle_beta   90.00
_cell.angle_gamma   90.00
#
_symmetry.space_group_name_H-M   'P 1'
#
loop_
_entity.id
_entity.type
_entity.pdbx_description
1 polymer ?
#
loop_
_entity_poly.entity_id
_entity_poly.type
_entity_poly.pdbx_seq_one_letter_code
_entity_poly.pdbx_strand_id
1 'polypeptide(L)'
;MKLRHVRAIAVFGIAIVALTGARGSHGASCGGSSHSSSSSSSSGGTSGGGSDSSSTSGSSTSGSSTSGGTSVTGGSSSKNKAERDIRIDSCKLDDSGKNLVARLTVTNTGSVDYTYNITMKFSGDATSTATSAQARVSALTVKAGASAQAEAKTAYTGKGDGSEYKKCSVDSATKSAL
;
A
#
# COMPACT_ATOMS: atom_id res chain seq x y z
N MET A 1 -20.83 -38.86 6.04
CA MET A 1 -21.38 -37.93 7.06
C MET A 1 -20.78 -36.55 6.82
N LYS A 2 -21.61 -35.52 6.72
CA LYS A 2 -21.25 -34.16 6.25
C LYS A 2 -20.71 -33.34 7.43
N LEU A 3 -19.39 -33.18 7.53
CA LEU A 3 -18.77 -32.36 8.58
C LEU A 3 -18.92 -30.88 8.22
N ARG A 4 -19.82 -30.22 8.93
CA ARG A 4 -20.05 -28.78 8.87
C ARG A 4 -18.78 -28.09 9.39
N HIS A 5 -18.07 -27.37 8.53
CA HIS A 5 -16.97 -26.52 8.94
C HIS A 5 -17.53 -25.39 9.81
N VAL A 6 -17.21 -25.44 11.11
CA VAL A 6 -17.39 -24.34 12.04
C VAL A 6 -16.28 -23.33 11.76
N ARG A 7 -16.63 -22.17 11.22
CA ARG A 7 -15.71 -21.02 11.19
C ARG A 7 -15.70 -20.40 12.59
N ALA A 8 -14.72 -20.77 13.40
CA ALA A 8 -14.40 -20.02 14.60
C ALA A 8 -13.71 -18.71 14.19
N ILE A 9 -14.45 -17.60 14.19
CA ILE A 9 -13.88 -16.25 14.11
C ILE A 9 -13.74 -15.78 15.56
N ALA A 10 -12.54 -15.93 16.12
CA ALA A 10 -12.22 -15.31 17.40
C ALA A 10 -11.92 -13.82 17.15
N VAL A 11 -12.92 -12.97 17.45
CA VAL A 11 -12.74 -11.52 17.50
C VAL A 11 -12.06 -11.20 18.81
N PHE A 12 -10.73 -11.05 18.79
CA PHE A 12 -10.02 -10.45 19.90
C PHE A 12 -10.25 -8.93 19.86
N GLY A 13 -11.08 -8.44 20.77
CA GLY A 13 -11.25 -7.02 21.02
C GLY A 13 -9.93 -6.42 21.50
N ILE A 14 -9.47 -5.37 20.82
CA ILE A 14 -8.36 -4.55 21.30
C ILE A 14 -8.87 -3.12 21.40
N ALA A 15 -8.64 -2.56 22.60
CA ALA A 15 -9.19 -1.35 23.14
C ALA A 15 -8.94 -0.11 22.27
N ILE A 16 -9.97 0.73 22.17
CA ILE A 16 -9.84 2.11 21.72
C ILE A 16 -9.07 2.85 22.81
N VAL A 17 -7.76 3.04 22.61
CA VAL A 17 -7.03 4.09 23.33
C VAL A 17 -7.22 5.37 22.55
N ALA A 18 -8.29 6.08 22.90
CA ALA A 18 -8.40 7.50 22.58
C ALA A 18 -7.34 8.24 23.41
N LEU A 19 -6.10 8.33 22.92
CA LEU A 19 -5.13 9.26 23.48
C LEU A 19 -5.42 10.66 22.91
N THR A 20 -6.49 11.24 23.44
CA THR A 20 -6.67 12.69 23.51
C THR A 20 -5.53 13.22 24.40
N GLY A 21 -4.37 13.41 23.78
CA GLY A 21 -3.21 14.07 24.37
C GLY A 21 -3.33 15.57 24.13
N ALA A 22 -4.00 16.23 25.08
CA ALA A 22 -3.97 17.67 25.19
C ALA A 22 -2.61 18.15 25.71
N ARG A 23 -2.20 19.33 25.24
CA ARG A 23 -1.34 20.34 25.92
C ARG A 23 0.19 20.20 25.82
N GLY A 24 0.79 21.37 25.56
CA GLY A 24 2.21 21.66 25.33
C GLY A 24 2.33 22.43 24.02
N SER A 25 2.06 23.73 23.91
CA SER A 25 2.68 24.88 24.60
C SER A 25 4.22 24.81 24.53
N HIS A 26 4.85 25.96 24.24
CA HIS A 26 6.30 26.26 24.12
C HIS A 26 6.86 26.03 22.69
N GLY A 27 7.40 27.00 21.94
CA GLY A 27 7.70 28.42 22.20
C GLY A 27 8.35 29.13 20.99
N ALA A 28 8.55 30.46 21.18
CA ALA A 28 9.44 31.40 20.45
C ALA A 28 9.13 31.72 18.97
N SER A 29 8.75 32.94 18.52
CA SER A 29 9.38 34.29 18.60
C SER A 29 10.82 34.28 18.02
N CYS A 30 11.34 35.12 17.12
CA CYS A 30 11.08 36.51 16.70
C CYS A 30 11.98 36.91 15.49
N GLY A 31 11.62 38.00 14.76
CA GLY A 31 12.49 38.83 13.86
C GLY A 31 12.13 38.74 12.36
N GLY A 32 11.64 39.75 11.62
CA GLY A 32 12.01 41.17 11.51
C GLY A 32 13.16 41.34 10.48
N SER A 33 13.15 42.10 9.37
CA SER A 33 12.32 43.18 8.84
C SER A 33 12.65 43.46 7.34
N SER A 34 11.63 43.85 6.56
CA SER A 34 11.54 44.94 5.55
C SER A 34 12.46 45.09 4.31
N HIS A 35 11.83 45.16 3.13
CA HIS A 35 11.83 46.29 2.15
C HIS A 35 10.83 45.97 1.00
N SER A 36 9.61 46.52 0.95
CA SER A 36 9.14 47.80 0.35
C SER A 36 9.30 47.95 -1.18
N SER A 37 8.19 47.83 -1.94
CA SER A 37 7.71 48.85 -2.91
C SER A 37 6.43 48.44 -3.67
N SER A 38 5.33 49.17 -3.37
CA SER A 38 4.33 49.79 -4.28
C SER A 38 3.52 49.01 -5.35
N SER A 39 2.19 49.12 -5.15
CA SER A 39 1.12 49.53 -6.09
C SER A 39 0.53 48.60 -7.17
N SER A 40 -0.79 48.42 -7.04
CA SER A 40 -1.86 48.63 -8.05
C SER A 40 -2.61 47.43 -8.66
N SER A 41 -3.94 47.50 -8.48
CA SER A 41 -5.06 47.13 -9.37
C SER A 41 -5.42 45.68 -9.68
N SER A 42 -6.73 45.48 -9.62
CA SER A 42 -7.54 44.29 -9.82
C SER A 42 -7.70 43.84 -11.27
N SER A 43 -8.26 42.63 -11.38
CA SER A 43 -9.06 42.03 -12.46
C SER A 43 -8.38 41.47 -13.71
N GLY A 44 -8.37 40.13 -13.77
CA GLY A 44 -9.15 39.37 -14.76
C GLY A 44 -8.47 39.05 -16.10
N GLY A 45 -8.55 37.78 -16.52
CA GLY A 45 -8.44 37.42 -17.94
C GLY A 45 -7.61 36.17 -18.23
N THR A 46 -8.27 35.19 -18.80
CA THR A 46 -7.84 33.82 -19.14
C THR A 46 -7.06 33.69 -20.45
N SER A 47 -6.44 32.52 -20.62
CA SER A 47 -6.24 31.77 -21.88
C SER A 47 -4.88 31.87 -22.59
N GLY A 48 -4.24 30.71 -22.75
CA GLY A 48 -3.70 30.31 -24.05
C GLY A 48 -2.18 30.13 -24.15
N GLY A 49 -1.78 28.88 -24.37
CA GLY A 49 -0.77 28.50 -25.37
C GLY A 49 0.71 28.73 -25.03
N GLY A 50 1.45 27.65 -24.86
CA GLY A 50 2.91 27.68 -24.87
C GLY A 50 3.45 26.28 -25.07
N SER A 51 3.91 25.99 -26.29
CA SER A 51 4.55 24.76 -26.70
C SER A 51 6.01 24.74 -26.25
N ASP A 52 6.49 23.64 -25.68
CA ASP A 52 7.91 23.32 -25.62
C ASP A 52 8.15 21.82 -25.79
N SER A 53 8.58 21.50 -27.00
CA SER A 53 9.33 20.32 -27.38
C SER A 53 10.67 20.26 -26.67
N SER A 54 11.05 19.13 -26.10
CA SER A 54 12.43 18.61 -26.27
C SER A 54 12.58 17.20 -25.68
N SER A 55 12.94 16.29 -26.56
CA SER A 55 13.51 14.98 -26.29
C SER A 55 14.77 15.10 -25.42
N THR A 56 14.94 14.24 -24.42
CA THR A 56 16.29 13.89 -23.97
C THR A 56 16.35 12.45 -23.46
N SER A 57 17.35 11.79 -24.01
CA SER A 57 17.76 10.40 -23.88
C SER A 57 18.15 10.00 -22.45
N GLY A 58 17.87 8.74 -22.11
CA GLY A 58 18.77 7.81 -21.43
C GLY A 58 19.26 8.16 -20.02
N SER A 59 19.04 7.23 -19.08
CA SER A 59 20.14 6.67 -18.27
C SER A 59 19.67 5.48 -17.44
N SER A 60 20.20 4.31 -17.79
CA SER A 60 20.28 3.15 -16.92
C SER A 60 21.19 3.48 -15.72
N THR A 61 20.75 3.21 -14.50
CA THR A 61 21.66 3.02 -13.35
C THR A 61 21.15 1.88 -12.48
N SER A 62 21.94 0.81 -12.49
CA SER A 62 21.97 -0.29 -11.54
C SER A 62 22.30 0.22 -10.14
N GLY A 63 21.76 -0.38 -9.07
CA GLY A 63 22.38 -0.23 -7.76
C GLY A 63 21.53 -0.54 -6.52
N SER A 64 21.77 -1.74 -5.98
CA SER A 64 21.93 -2.04 -4.54
C SER A 64 20.74 -2.02 -3.56
N SER A 65 20.54 -3.21 -3.01
CA SER A 65 19.92 -3.57 -1.74
C SER A 65 20.33 -2.66 -0.57
N THR A 66 19.38 -2.22 0.27
CA THR A 66 19.59 -1.95 1.71
C THR A 66 18.26 -2.06 2.45
N SER A 67 18.25 -2.89 3.48
CA SER A 67 17.20 -2.97 4.50
C SER A 67 17.06 -1.63 5.22
N GLY A 68 15.90 -0.99 5.16
CA GLY A 68 15.64 0.24 5.89
C GLY A 68 14.31 0.85 5.47
N GLY A 69 13.38 0.97 6.40
CA GLY A 69 12.08 1.61 6.18
C GLY A 69 12.27 3.00 5.59
N THR A 70 11.86 3.18 4.35
CA THR A 70 11.93 4.47 3.67
C THR A 70 10.50 4.91 3.36
N SER A 71 10.01 5.85 4.15
CA SER A 71 8.81 6.62 3.87
C SER A 71 8.98 7.33 2.53
N VAL A 72 8.34 6.82 1.48
CA VAL A 72 8.37 7.48 0.18
C VAL A 72 7.47 8.73 0.21
N THR A 73 8.10 9.90 0.20
CA THR A 73 7.47 11.20 -0.05
C THR A 73 6.84 11.21 -1.44
N GLY A 74 5.67 11.83 -1.53
CA GLY A 74 4.70 11.67 -2.63
C GLY A 74 5.22 12.03 -4.03
N GLY A 75 4.76 11.24 -5.00
CA GLY A 75 4.81 11.53 -6.43
C GLY A 75 3.65 10.82 -7.14
N SER A 76 2.85 11.57 -7.88
CA SER A 76 1.61 11.13 -8.53
C SER A 76 1.82 10.03 -9.58
N SER A 77 1.33 8.82 -9.27
CA SER A 77 0.84 7.88 -10.27
C SER A 77 -0.19 6.96 -9.61
N SER A 78 -1.40 6.91 -10.18
CA SER A 78 -2.58 6.27 -9.58
C SER A 78 -2.38 4.79 -9.23
N LYS A 79 -1.52 4.07 -9.96
CA LYS A 79 -1.16 2.67 -9.67
C LYS A 79 -0.43 2.49 -8.33
N ASN A 80 0.35 3.49 -7.92
CA ASN A 80 1.14 3.43 -6.69
C ASN A 80 0.36 3.94 -5.46
N LYS A 81 -0.90 4.37 -5.59
CA LYS A 81 -1.66 4.79 -4.40
C LYS A 81 -2.25 3.60 -3.64
N ALA A 82 -2.83 2.63 -4.34
CA ALA A 82 -3.42 1.47 -3.70
C ALA A 82 -2.37 0.55 -3.06
N GLU A 83 -1.20 0.39 -3.68
CA GLU A 83 -0.12 -0.44 -3.14
C GLU A 83 0.45 0.11 -1.82
N ARG A 84 0.45 1.44 -1.63
CA ARG A 84 0.90 2.09 -0.40
C ARG A 84 -0.04 1.91 0.78
N ASP A 85 -1.30 1.59 0.49
CA ASP A 85 -2.32 1.32 1.50
C ASP A 85 -2.21 -0.11 2.04
N ILE A 86 -1.39 -0.97 1.40
CA ILE A 86 -1.32 -2.40 1.68
C ILE A 86 -0.05 -2.72 2.48
N ARG A 87 -0.25 -3.40 3.61
CA ARG A 87 0.79 -4.04 4.39
C ARG A 87 0.66 -5.55 4.27
N ILE A 88 1.76 -6.23 3.97
CA ILE A 88 1.86 -7.69 4.02
C ILE A 88 2.21 -8.08 5.46
N ASP A 89 1.29 -8.77 6.13
CA ASP A 89 1.48 -9.19 7.53
C ASP A 89 2.21 -10.53 7.60
N SER A 90 1.87 -11.45 6.71
CA SER A 90 2.54 -12.75 6.62
C SER A 90 2.29 -13.40 5.26
N CYS A 91 3.24 -14.23 4.83
CA CYS A 91 3.06 -15.14 3.70
C CYS A 91 3.55 -16.52 4.12
N LYS A 92 2.65 -17.50 4.11
CA LYS A 92 2.96 -18.87 4.51
C LYS A 92 2.10 -19.89 3.77
N LEU A 93 2.54 -21.13 3.74
CA LEU A 93 1.65 -22.25 3.43
C LEU A 93 0.60 -22.36 4.56
N ASP A 94 -0.65 -22.64 4.20
CA ASP A 94 -1.71 -22.85 5.17
C ASP A 94 -1.46 -24.13 5.98
N ASP A 95 -2.14 -24.23 7.12
CA ASP A 95 -1.94 -25.35 8.04
C ASP A 95 -2.41 -26.69 7.42
N SER A 96 -3.13 -26.64 6.29
CA SER A 96 -3.54 -27.81 5.50
C SER A 96 -2.49 -28.28 4.48
N GLY A 97 -1.47 -27.47 4.22
CA GLY A 97 -0.42 -27.75 3.24
C GLY A 97 -0.86 -27.59 1.78
N LYS A 98 -2.03 -26.97 1.53
CA LYS A 98 -2.66 -26.94 0.20
C LYS A 98 -2.66 -25.58 -0.46
N ASN A 99 -2.51 -24.51 0.33
CA ASN A 99 -2.62 -23.15 -0.19
C ASN A 99 -1.51 -22.26 0.34
N LEU A 100 -0.91 -21.49 -0.56
CA LEU A 100 -0.11 -20.34 -0.15
C LEU A 100 -1.07 -19.20 0.23
N VAL A 101 -0.87 -18.64 1.42
CA VAL A 101 -1.73 -17.61 2.00
C VAL A 101 -0.89 -16.39 2.33
N ALA A 102 -1.28 -15.25 1.76
CA ALA A 102 -0.78 -13.94 2.14
C ALA A 102 -1.85 -13.22 2.95
N ARG A 103 -1.52 -12.88 4.20
CA ARG A 103 -2.37 -12.02 5.04
C ARG A 103 -1.95 -10.58 4.84
N LEU A 104 -2.95 -9.74 4.63
CA LEU A 104 -2.79 -8.35 4.25
C LEU A 104 -3.62 -7.48 5.17
N THR A 105 -3.07 -6.32 5.54
CA THR A 105 -3.81 -5.24 6.16
C THR A 105 -3.86 -4.08 5.18
N VAL A 106 -5.07 -3.67 4.81
CA VAL A 106 -5.31 -2.56 3.87
C VAL A 106 -5.85 -1.38 4.65
N THR A 107 -5.20 -0.23 4.56
CA THR A 107 -5.54 0.99 5.30
C THR A 107 -5.93 2.10 4.34
N ASN A 108 -7.20 2.49 4.37
CA ASN A 108 -7.70 3.60 3.59
C ASN A 108 -7.58 4.90 4.41
N THR A 109 -6.54 5.69 4.18
CA THR A 109 -6.38 7.00 4.84
C THR A 109 -7.14 8.12 4.11
N GLY A 110 -7.96 7.79 3.11
CA GLY A 110 -8.76 8.75 2.35
C GLY A 110 -10.08 9.12 3.04
N SER A 111 -10.75 10.12 2.48
CA SER A 111 -12.03 10.65 2.99
C SER A 111 -13.27 9.97 2.42
N VAL A 112 -13.11 9.02 1.51
CA VAL A 112 -14.19 8.25 0.89
C VAL A 112 -13.92 6.76 1.00
N ASP A 113 -14.97 5.97 0.90
CA ASP A 113 -14.88 4.52 0.88
C ASP A 113 -14.27 4.06 -0.45
N TYR A 114 -13.40 3.05 -0.38
CA TYR A 114 -12.75 2.49 -1.55
C TYR A 114 -12.94 0.98 -1.60
N THR A 115 -13.09 0.45 -2.82
CA THR A 115 -13.00 -0.97 -3.13
C THR A 115 -11.61 -1.28 -3.69
N TYR A 116 -10.90 -2.21 -3.07
CA TYR A 116 -9.55 -2.63 -3.44
C TYR A 116 -9.57 -3.98 -4.16
N ASN A 117 -8.74 -4.09 -5.20
CA ASN A 117 -8.37 -5.36 -5.83
C ASN A 117 -6.85 -5.51 -5.76
N ILE A 118 -6.38 -6.63 -5.24
CA ILE A 118 -4.98 -6.85 -4.90
C ILE A 118 -4.55 -8.18 -5.52
N THR A 119 -3.43 -8.16 -6.22
CA THR A 119 -2.73 -9.35 -6.70
C THR A 119 -1.42 -9.48 -5.95
N MET A 120 -1.25 -10.60 -5.27
CA MET A 120 -0.03 -11.01 -4.60
C MET A 120 0.74 -11.97 -5.48
N LYS A 121 2.07 -11.88 -5.45
CA LYS A 121 2.98 -12.81 -6.10
C LYS A 121 3.87 -13.49 -5.07
N PHE A 122 3.88 -14.81 -5.14
CA PHE A 122 4.81 -15.68 -4.42
C PHE A 122 5.87 -16.13 -5.41
N SER A 123 7.14 -15.93 -5.07
CA SER A 123 8.26 -16.36 -5.88
C SER A 123 9.35 -17.00 -5.03
N GLY A 124 10.10 -17.90 -5.65
CA GLY A 124 11.33 -18.43 -5.06
C GLY A 124 12.49 -17.44 -5.14
N ASP A 125 13.60 -17.81 -4.50
CA ASP A 125 14.88 -17.15 -4.75
C ASP A 125 15.47 -17.55 -6.12
N ALA A 126 16.59 -16.96 -6.51
CA ALA A 126 17.21 -17.21 -7.81
C ALA A 126 17.68 -18.68 -8.01
N THR A 127 17.82 -19.43 -6.92
CA THR A 127 18.22 -20.85 -6.91
C THR A 127 17.04 -21.81 -6.80
N SER A 128 15.83 -21.27 -6.59
CA SER A 128 14.61 -22.04 -6.38
C SER A 128 14.00 -22.49 -7.70
N THR A 129 13.53 -23.73 -7.74
CA THR A 129 12.72 -24.27 -8.86
C THR A 129 11.24 -23.95 -8.72
N ALA A 130 10.85 -23.18 -7.68
CA ALA A 130 9.47 -22.78 -7.44
C ALA A 130 8.93 -21.95 -8.61
N THR A 131 7.86 -22.43 -9.23
CA THR A 131 7.12 -21.63 -10.21
C THR A 131 6.38 -20.50 -9.49
N SER A 132 6.51 -19.27 -9.98
CA SER A 132 5.82 -18.12 -9.39
C SER A 132 4.31 -18.38 -9.34
N ALA A 133 3.70 -18.12 -8.18
CA ALA A 133 2.27 -18.29 -7.96
C ALA A 133 1.62 -16.92 -7.67
N GLN A 134 0.37 -16.75 -8.09
CA GLN A 134 -0.39 -15.53 -7.81
C GLN A 134 -1.60 -15.84 -6.96
N ALA A 135 -1.86 -14.99 -5.96
CA ALA A 135 -3.07 -15.01 -5.15
C ALA A 135 -3.78 -13.66 -5.26
N ARG A 136 -5.10 -13.64 -5.14
CA ARG A 136 -5.89 -12.42 -5.32
C ARG A 136 -6.83 -12.16 -4.15
N VAL A 137 -7.01 -10.88 -3.87
CA VAL A 137 -8.14 -10.34 -3.09
C VAL A 137 -8.94 -9.46 -4.03
N SER A 138 -10.23 -9.74 -4.16
CA SER A 138 -11.14 -8.98 -5.02
C SER A 138 -12.24 -8.33 -4.20
N ALA A 139 -12.67 -7.15 -4.62
CA ALA A 139 -13.81 -6.43 -4.05
C ALA A 139 -13.71 -6.18 -2.53
N LEU A 140 -12.51 -5.93 -2.00
CA LEU A 140 -12.34 -5.59 -0.59
C LEU A 140 -12.77 -4.15 -0.35
N THR A 141 -13.91 -3.95 0.31
CA THR A 141 -14.37 -2.62 0.72
C THR A 141 -13.66 -2.18 2.00
N VAL A 142 -13.04 -1.01 1.97
CA VAL A 142 -12.42 -0.38 3.15
C VAL A 142 -12.97 1.03 3.29
N LYS A 143 -13.61 1.29 4.44
CA LYS A 143 -14.22 2.58 4.74
C LYS A 143 -13.19 3.69 4.83
N ALA A 144 -13.62 4.93 4.61
CA ALA A 144 -12.82 6.12 4.82
C ALA A 144 -12.19 6.11 6.23
N GLY A 145 -10.88 6.39 6.29
CA GLY A 145 -10.11 6.41 7.54
C GLY A 145 -9.95 5.06 8.26
N ALA A 146 -10.35 3.94 7.67
CA ALA A 146 -10.34 2.63 8.34
C ALA A 146 -9.29 1.66 7.76
N SER A 147 -9.06 0.58 8.49
CA SER A 147 -8.27 -0.57 8.02
C SER A 147 -9.13 -1.83 7.97
N ALA A 148 -8.82 -2.72 7.02
CA ALA A 148 -9.43 -4.04 6.90
C ALA A 148 -8.35 -5.10 6.67
N GLN A 149 -8.58 -6.29 7.23
CA GLN A 149 -7.73 -7.45 6.96
C GLN A 149 -8.30 -8.27 5.81
N ALA A 150 -7.41 -8.83 4.99
CA ALA A 150 -7.76 -9.72 3.90
C ALA A 150 -6.75 -10.85 3.76
N GLU A 151 -7.19 -11.96 3.18
CA GLU A 151 -6.34 -13.11 2.87
C GLU A 151 -6.38 -13.38 1.37
N ALA A 152 -5.23 -13.27 0.71
CA ALA A 152 -5.05 -13.73 -0.65
C ALA A 152 -4.63 -15.21 -0.59
N LYS A 153 -5.34 -16.09 -1.31
CA LYS A 153 -5.03 -17.52 -1.35
C LYS A 153 -4.80 -18.00 -2.77
N THR A 154 -3.87 -18.93 -2.92
CA THR A 154 -3.64 -19.64 -4.17
C THR A 154 -3.22 -21.08 -3.88
N ALA A 155 -3.55 -21.99 -4.79
CA ALA A 155 -3.22 -23.40 -4.62
C ALA A 155 -1.70 -23.59 -4.65
N TYR A 156 -1.19 -24.36 -3.70
CA TYR A 156 0.20 -24.78 -3.66
C TYR A 156 0.35 -26.06 -4.49
N THR A 157 1.21 -26.02 -5.49
CA THR A 157 1.46 -27.14 -6.43
C THR A 157 2.80 -27.83 -6.18
N GLY A 158 3.58 -27.34 -5.21
CA GLY A 158 4.83 -27.95 -4.80
C GLY A 158 4.61 -29.26 -4.04
N LYS A 159 5.70 -29.98 -3.80
CA LYS A 159 5.73 -31.23 -3.03
C LYS A 159 6.35 -31.08 -1.64
N GLY A 160 6.86 -29.89 -1.32
CA GLY A 160 7.50 -29.58 -0.04
C GLY A 160 6.56 -28.84 0.91
N ASP A 161 7.17 -28.05 1.79
CA ASP A 161 6.45 -27.33 2.86
C ASP A 161 6.19 -25.85 2.51
N GLY A 162 6.34 -25.47 1.24
CA GLY A 162 6.21 -24.09 0.78
C GLY A 162 7.44 -23.21 1.03
N SER A 163 8.51 -23.74 1.63
CA SER A 163 9.77 -23.02 1.91
C SER A 163 10.52 -22.60 0.65
N GLU A 164 10.18 -23.18 -0.51
CA GLU A 164 10.72 -22.79 -1.81
C GLU A 164 10.24 -21.39 -2.25
N TYR A 165 9.16 -20.87 -1.65
CA TYR A 165 8.63 -19.52 -1.86
C TYR A 165 9.18 -18.54 -0.83
N LYS A 166 10.36 -17.98 -1.11
CA LYS A 166 11.07 -17.05 -0.20
C LYS A 166 10.70 -15.60 -0.35
N LYS A 167 9.94 -15.25 -1.40
CA LYS A 167 9.52 -13.88 -1.67
C LYS A 167 8.01 -13.82 -1.81
N CYS A 168 7.43 -12.80 -1.19
CA CYS A 168 6.03 -12.49 -1.26
C CYS A 168 5.88 -10.98 -1.41
N SER A 169 5.29 -10.54 -2.50
CA SER A 169 5.15 -9.11 -2.83
C SER A 169 3.79 -8.82 -3.44
N VAL A 170 3.34 -7.58 -3.31
CA VAL A 170 2.22 -7.08 -4.11
C VAL A 170 2.72 -6.99 -5.56
N ASP A 171 2.02 -7.66 -6.48
CA ASP A 171 2.29 -7.62 -7.92
C ASP A 171 1.54 -6.46 -8.58
N SER A 172 0.30 -6.24 -8.13
CA SER A 172 -0.49 -5.07 -8.50
C SER A 172 -1.59 -4.82 -7.48
N ALA A 173 -1.94 -3.55 -7.28
CA ALA A 173 -3.15 -3.18 -6.58
C ALA A 173 -3.89 -2.04 -7.28
N THR A 174 -5.23 -2.11 -7.25
CA THR A 174 -6.10 -1.05 -7.73
C THR A 174 -7.14 -0.72 -6.67
N LYS A 175 -7.58 0.54 -6.66
CA LYS A 175 -8.71 0.97 -5.84
C LYS A 175 -9.64 1.89 -6.61
N SER A 176 -10.94 1.76 -6.34
CA SER A 176 -12.00 2.59 -6.94
C SER A 176 -12.90 3.11 -5.83
N ALA A 177 -13.25 4.39 -5.90
CA ALA A 177 -14.17 4.99 -4.92
C ALA A 177 -15.56 4.34 -5.05
N LEU A 178 -16.25 4.20 -3.92
CA LEU A 178 -17.63 3.73 -3.83
C LEU A 178 -18.64 4.88 -3.90
#